data_AF-A0A442SP89-F1
#
_entry.id   AF-A0A442SP89-F1
#
_cell.length_a   1.000
_cell.length_b   1.000
_cell.length_c   1.000
_cell.angle_alpha   90.00
_cell.angle_beta   90.00
_cell.angle_gamma   90.00
#
_symmetry.space_group_name_H-M   'P 1'
#
loop_
_entity.id
_entity.type
_entity.pdbx_description
1 polymer ?
#
loop_
_entity_poly.entity_id
_entity_poly.type
_entity_poly.pdbx_seq_one_letter_code
_entity_poly.pdbx_strand_id
1 'polypeptide(L)'
;MLLAVDLTVSDDDEKASSSMNAALTDTPPILNFGDLLPGDVLLYRPLSPNKNEERISKVTDSPYTHAAIYLGANKIAEAITPDGVMINPLDTSLDGSMYAAVMRSQYVWGPERVAKLIEFAQNVAEAGVPFHRRGLVCFSEVSQSFFDKQLAIVSAKYGEFKTVEQLAAGSYFCSGFVTACYEAVGIIDETAQVAYPAEVYSPKHLYEDPTFGWLLGYLVPPGASIPSDDPTLTVTRWVDIDALPD
;
A
#
# COMPACT_ATOMS: atom_id res chain seq x y z
N MET A 1 13.70 16.47 -57.42
CA MET A 1 13.17 17.71 -56.82
C MET A 1 12.43 17.27 -55.56
N LEU A 2 13.14 17.22 -54.42
CA LEU A 2 12.54 16.90 -53.11
C LEU A 2 11.88 18.17 -52.57
N LEU A 3 10.58 18.09 -52.26
CA LEU A 3 9.88 19.11 -51.48
C LEU A 3 10.06 18.75 -49.99
N ALA A 4 10.75 19.62 -49.26
CA ALA A 4 10.79 19.57 -47.80
C ALA A 4 9.46 20.12 -47.26
N VAL A 5 8.81 19.34 -46.38
CA VAL A 5 7.65 19.79 -45.62
C VAL A 5 8.20 20.38 -44.32
N ASP A 6 8.00 21.68 -44.15
CA ASP A 6 8.37 22.42 -42.95
C ASP A 6 7.28 22.18 -41.89
N LEU A 7 7.61 21.44 -40.83
CA LEU A 7 6.74 21.21 -39.68
C LEU A 7 7.04 22.29 -38.64
N THR A 8 6.33 23.40 -38.72
CA THR A 8 6.33 24.41 -37.65
C THR A 8 5.50 23.88 -36.49
N VAL A 9 6.19 23.51 -35.40
CA VAL A 9 5.59 23.23 -34.09
C VAL A 9 5.01 24.55 -33.57
N SER A 10 3.73 24.55 -33.20
CA SER A 10 3.03 25.72 -32.68
C SER A 10 3.42 26.02 -31.23
N ASP A 11 3.56 27.30 -30.89
CA ASP A 11 3.88 27.81 -29.54
C ASP A 11 2.88 27.36 -28.43
N ASP A 12 1.72 26.82 -28.82
CA ASP A 12 0.72 26.29 -27.89
C ASP A 12 1.12 24.93 -27.27
N ASP A 13 1.94 24.13 -27.96
CA ASP A 13 2.44 22.84 -27.42
C ASP A 13 3.50 23.05 -26.32
N GLU A 14 4.25 24.16 -26.40
CA GLU A 14 5.30 24.48 -25.43
C GLU A 14 4.72 24.96 -24.09
N LYS A 15 3.57 25.66 -24.12
CA LYS A 15 2.82 26.05 -22.90
C LYS A 15 2.10 24.88 -22.24
N ALA A 16 1.50 23.96 -23.03
CA ALA A 16 0.89 22.76 -22.48
C ALA A 16 1.92 21.86 -21.78
N SER A 17 3.09 21.66 -22.41
CA SER A 17 4.24 20.94 -21.85
C SER A 17 4.81 21.62 -20.59
N SER A 18 4.89 22.95 -20.57
CA SER A 18 5.36 23.70 -19.40
C SER A 18 4.39 23.66 -18.21
N SER A 19 3.07 23.64 -18.46
CA SER A 19 2.05 23.53 -17.41
C SER A 19 1.94 22.11 -16.83
N MET A 20 2.14 21.06 -17.65
CA MET A 20 2.19 19.67 -17.18
C MET A 20 3.48 19.38 -16.40
N ASN A 21 4.62 19.99 -16.77
CA ASN A 21 5.88 19.82 -16.03
C ASN A 21 5.90 20.54 -14.68
N ALA A 22 5.11 21.60 -14.49
CA ALA A 22 5.03 22.31 -13.20
C ALA A 22 4.26 21.52 -12.12
N ALA A 23 3.34 20.63 -12.51
CA ALA A 23 2.57 19.80 -11.58
C ALA A 23 3.37 18.59 -11.03
N LEU A 24 4.50 18.23 -11.65
CA LEU A 24 5.32 17.08 -11.26
C LEU A 24 6.45 17.41 -10.29
N THR A 25 6.61 18.69 -9.92
CA THR A 25 7.70 19.16 -9.04
C THR A 25 7.32 19.36 -7.58
N ASP A 26 6.05 19.22 -7.20
CA ASP A 26 5.66 19.42 -5.80
C ASP A 26 6.08 18.22 -4.94
N THR A 27 6.66 18.49 -3.77
CA THR A 27 6.93 17.43 -2.80
C THR A 27 5.59 16.87 -2.31
N PRO A 28 5.40 15.54 -2.18
CA PRO A 28 4.12 15.02 -1.70
C PRO A 28 3.75 15.64 -0.34
N PRO A 29 2.47 15.92 -0.09
CA PRO A 29 2.06 16.71 1.05
C PRO A 29 2.34 15.98 2.37
N ILE A 30 2.61 16.77 3.41
CA ILE A 30 2.58 16.28 4.79
C ILE A 30 1.11 16.28 5.23
N LEU A 31 0.61 15.11 5.59
CA LEU A 31 -0.78 14.87 5.96
C LEU A 31 -0.98 15.04 7.47
N ASN A 32 -2.19 15.43 7.83
CA ASN A 32 -2.74 15.33 9.18
C ASN A 32 -3.67 14.11 9.26
N PHE A 33 -4.00 13.66 10.48
CA PHE A 33 -4.90 12.51 10.64
C PHE A 33 -6.31 12.75 10.08
N GLY A 34 -6.73 14.02 10.00
CA GLY A 34 -8.01 14.40 9.39
C GLY A 34 -8.07 14.22 7.87
N ASP A 35 -6.91 14.11 7.21
CA ASP A 35 -6.82 13.92 5.76
C ASP A 35 -7.01 12.44 5.37
N LEU A 36 -6.96 11.53 6.34
CA LEU A 36 -7.06 10.09 6.13
C LEU A 36 -8.51 9.63 6.00
N LEU A 37 -8.73 8.66 5.11
CA LEU A 37 -10.00 8.01 4.87
C LEU A 37 -9.89 6.51 5.13
N PRO A 38 -10.96 5.85 5.64
CA PRO A 38 -10.94 4.40 5.82
C PRO A 38 -10.55 3.69 4.52
N GLY A 39 -9.62 2.74 4.63
CA GLY A 39 -9.03 2.05 3.48
C GLY A 39 -7.68 2.59 3.03
N ASP A 40 -7.26 3.78 3.49
CA ASP A 40 -5.89 4.24 3.26
C ASP A 40 -4.88 3.26 3.87
N VAL A 41 -3.83 2.94 3.11
CA VAL A 41 -2.75 2.04 3.53
C VAL A 41 -1.58 2.87 4.03
N LEU A 42 -1.11 2.56 5.23
CA LEU A 42 0.04 3.20 5.85
C LEU A 42 1.25 2.27 5.75
N LEU A 43 2.36 2.80 5.24
CA LEU A 43 3.63 2.09 5.11
C LEU A 43 4.66 2.77 6.00
N TYR A 44 5.16 2.06 7.01
CA TYR A 44 5.98 2.64 8.07
C TYR A 44 7.47 2.43 7.78
N ARG A 45 8.23 3.52 7.93
CA ARG A 45 9.69 3.48 8.00
C ARG A 45 10.13 3.70 9.45
N PRO A 46 10.86 2.77 10.08
CA PRO A 46 11.28 2.91 11.46
C PRO A 46 12.33 4.02 11.62
N LEU A 47 12.29 4.77 12.73
CA LEU A 47 13.32 5.76 13.05
C LEU A 47 14.64 5.11 13.45
N SER A 48 14.57 4.00 14.17
CA SER A 48 15.72 3.23 14.65
C SER A 48 15.41 1.74 14.50
N PRO A 49 15.73 1.15 13.33
CA PRO A 49 15.33 -0.21 13.02
C PRO A 49 15.98 -1.21 13.98
N ASN A 50 15.19 -2.15 14.48
CA ASN A 50 15.71 -3.33 15.17
C ASN A 50 16.20 -4.39 14.16
N LYS A 51 16.86 -5.45 14.64
CA LYS A 51 17.42 -6.51 13.77
C LYS A 51 16.40 -7.19 12.84
N ASN A 52 15.14 -7.30 13.26
CA ASN A 52 14.10 -7.87 12.42
C ASN A 52 13.71 -6.91 11.31
N GLU A 53 13.57 -5.62 11.62
CA GLU A 53 13.28 -4.55 10.65
C GLU A 53 14.42 -4.37 9.64
N GLU A 54 15.67 -4.38 10.08
CA GLU A 54 16.85 -4.39 9.20
C GLU A 54 16.81 -5.58 8.24
N ARG A 55 16.44 -6.77 8.75
CA ARG A 55 16.30 -7.97 7.93
C ARG A 55 15.16 -7.85 6.94
N ILE A 56 14.00 -7.34 7.35
CA ILE A 56 12.85 -7.10 6.47
C ILE A 56 13.30 -6.18 5.34
N SER A 57 13.87 -5.01 5.70
CA SER A 57 14.32 -4.01 4.74
C SER A 57 15.27 -4.59 3.70
N LYS A 58 16.23 -5.41 4.13
CA LYS A 58 17.18 -6.08 3.24
C LYS A 58 16.52 -7.13 2.35
N VAL A 59 15.60 -7.93 2.88
CA VAL A 59 14.93 -9.03 2.15
C VAL A 59 13.91 -8.50 1.13
N THR A 60 13.23 -7.42 1.47
CA THR A 60 12.23 -6.78 0.60
C THR A 60 12.83 -5.70 -0.28
N ASP A 61 14.12 -5.36 -0.12
CA ASP A 61 14.80 -4.28 -0.83
C ASP A 61 13.99 -2.97 -0.76
N SER A 62 13.64 -2.56 0.47
CA SER A 62 12.81 -1.39 0.74
C SER A 62 13.05 -0.84 2.15
N PRO A 63 12.96 0.48 2.38
CA PRO A 63 13.04 1.05 3.73
C PRO A 63 11.77 0.84 4.57
N TYR A 64 10.65 0.45 3.95
CA TYR A 64 9.39 0.22 4.63
C TYR A 64 9.34 -1.20 5.19
N THR A 65 9.19 -1.31 6.52
CA THR A 65 9.27 -2.61 7.21
C THR A 65 7.93 -3.07 7.77
N HIS A 66 6.92 -2.20 7.74
CA HIS A 66 5.60 -2.49 8.28
C HIS A 66 4.50 -1.81 7.48
N ALA A 67 3.29 -2.36 7.56
CA ALA A 67 2.11 -1.87 6.86
C ALA A 67 0.86 -2.01 7.72
N ALA A 68 -0.06 -1.06 7.60
CA ALA A 68 -1.37 -1.06 8.25
C ALA A 68 -2.44 -0.50 7.31
N ILE A 69 -3.70 -0.69 7.67
CA ILE A 69 -4.85 -0.08 6.98
C ILE A 69 -5.65 0.79 7.95
N TYR A 70 -6.01 2.00 7.52
CA TYR A 70 -6.80 2.92 8.33
C TYR A 70 -8.26 2.49 8.36
N LEU A 71 -8.86 2.46 9.54
CA LEU A 71 -10.26 2.11 9.76
C LEU A 71 -11.16 3.34 9.95
N GLY A 72 -10.58 4.54 10.03
CA GLY A 72 -11.27 5.75 10.46
C GLY A 72 -11.19 5.98 11.97
N ALA A 73 -11.61 7.18 12.40
CA ALA A 73 -11.69 7.57 13.81
C ALA A 73 -10.41 7.29 14.62
N ASN A 74 -9.23 7.62 14.07
CA ASN A 74 -7.92 7.39 14.69
C ASN A 74 -7.60 5.91 14.96
N LYS A 75 -8.18 4.97 14.21
CA LYS A 75 -7.91 3.54 14.36
C LYS A 75 -7.27 2.98 13.10
N ILE A 76 -6.31 2.09 13.29
CA ILE A 76 -5.72 1.27 12.23
C ILE A 76 -5.89 -0.21 12.58
N ALA A 77 -5.83 -1.07 11.56
CA ALA A 77 -5.64 -2.49 11.74
C ALA A 77 -4.30 -2.92 11.13
N GLU A 78 -3.56 -3.75 11.87
CA GLU A 78 -2.22 -4.17 11.51
C GLU A 78 -1.90 -5.55 12.09
N ALA A 79 -1.08 -6.33 11.39
CA ALA A 79 -0.52 -7.57 11.95
C ALA A 79 0.87 -7.30 12.50
N ILE A 80 1.07 -7.42 13.81
CA ILE A 80 2.33 -7.16 14.49
C ILE A 80 2.87 -8.39 15.21
N THR A 81 4.19 -8.44 15.43
CA THR A 81 4.84 -9.52 16.19
C THR A 81 5.01 -9.08 17.65
N PRO A 82 4.65 -9.89 18.67
CA PRO A 82 4.20 -11.28 18.61
C PRO A 82 2.68 -11.48 18.46
N ASP A 83 1.89 -10.42 18.59
CA ASP A 83 0.48 -10.49 18.96
C ASP A 83 -0.48 -10.88 17.83
N GLY A 84 -0.04 -10.79 16.57
CA GLY A 84 -0.88 -11.04 15.41
C GLY A 84 -1.66 -9.81 14.99
N VAL A 85 -2.87 -9.99 14.48
CA VAL A 85 -3.70 -8.88 14.01
C VAL A 85 -4.31 -8.13 15.20
N MET A 86 -4.09 -6.82 15.23
CA MET A 86 -4.60 -5.92 16.27
C MET A 86 -5.21 -4.67 15.67
N ILE A 87 -6.12 -4.04 16.42
CA ILE A 87 -6.65 -2.71 16.13
C ILE A 87 -6.08 -1.73 17.15
N ASN A 88 -5.28 -0.80 16.67
CA ASN A 88 -4.56 0.16 17.51
C ASN A 88 -4.95 1.60 17.19
N PRO A 89 -4.81 2.53 18.16
CA PRO A 89 -4.81 3.95 17.87
C PRO A 89 -3.68 4.33 16.90
N LEU A 90 -3.99 5.16 15.89
CA LEU A 90 -3.03 5.58 14.86
C LEU A 90 -1.82 6.34 15.46
N ASP A 91 -2.08 7.25 16.40
CA ASP A 91 -1.05 7.98 17.13
C ASP A 91 -0.06 7.07 17.86
N THR A 92 -0.55 5.97 18.43
CA THR A 92 0.30 4.98 19.10
C THR A 92 1.13 4.17 18.10
N SER A 93 0.58 3.84 16.93
CA SER A 93 1.30 3.07 15.90
C SER A 93 2.41 3.88 15.20
N LEU A 94 2.26 5.21 15.14
CA LEU A 94 3.31 6.08 14.62
C LEU A 94 4.49 6.27 15.59
N ASP A 95 4.35 5.88 16.86
CA ASP A 95 5.46 5.96 17.82
C ASP A 95 6.63 5.06 17.39
N GLY A 96 7.85 5.58 17.49
CA GLY A 96 9.05 4.90 17.00
C GLY A 96 9.25 4.88 15.46
N SER A 97 8.29 5.40 14.68
CA SER A 97 8.44 5.55 13.23
C SER A 97 9.11 6.87 12.86
N MET A 98 9.89 6.87 11.78
CA MET A 98 10.44 8.10 11.18
C MET A 98 9.34 8.86 10.44
N TYR A 99 8.50 8.13 9.71
CA TYR A 99 7.28 8.60 9.05
C TYR A 99 6.51 7.38 8.53
N ALA A 100 5.27 7.62 8.10
CA ALA A 100 4.50 6.67 7.31
C ALA A 100 4.13 7.28 5.95
N ALA A 101 4.40 6.58 4.85
CA ALA A 101 3.81 6.91 3.57
C ALA A 101 2.36 6.43 3.53
N VAL A 102 1.47 7.25 2.98
CA VAL A 102 0.04 6.96 2.90
C VAL A 102 -0.33 6.71 1.45
N MET A 103 -0.85 5.53 1.17
CA MET A 103 -1.37 5.13 -0.13
C MET A 103 -2.89 5.18 -0.11
N ARG A 104 -3.49 5.82 -1.11
CA ARG A 104 -4.94 5.90 -1.27
C ARG A 104 -5.38 5.15 -2.51
N SER A 105 -6.30 4.20 -2.33
CA SER A 105 -6.89 3.48 -3.45
C SER A 105 -7.83 4.37 -4.27
N GLN A 106 -7.69 4.28 -5.58
CA GLN A 106 -8.59 4.81 -6.60
C GLN A 106 -9.94 4.10 -6.61
N TYR A 107 -10.04 2.94 -5.98
CA TYR A 107 -11.30 2.23 -5.84
C TYR A 107 -12.17 2.88 -4.75
N VAL A 108 -13.47 2.94 -5.01
CA VAL A 108 -14.42 3.60 -4.11
C VAL A 108 -14.56 2.82 -2.80
N TRP A 109 -14.04 3.37 -1.70
CA TRP A 109 -14.30 2.94 -0.32
C TRP A 109 -15.66 3.47 0.16
N GLY A 110 -16.73 3.01 -0.50
CA GLY A 110 -18.10 3.37 -0.12
C GLY A 110 -18.47 2.85 1.27
N PRO A 111 -19.55 3.37 1.88
CA PRO A 111 -19.94 3.01 3.25
C PRO A 111 -20.05 1.50 3.51
N GLU A 112 -20.51 0.73 2.52
CA GLU A 112 -20.60 -0.73 2.60
C GLU A 112 -19.22 -1.40 2.71
N ARG A 113 -18.25 -0.99 1.89
CA ARG A 113 -16.88 -1.54 1.94
C ARG A 113 -16.17 -1.16 3.22
N VAL A 114 -16.38 0.07 3.69
CA VAL A 114 -15.84 0.52 4.99
C VAL A 114 -16.41 -0.30 6.13
N ALA A 115 -17.72 -0.56 6.13
CA ALA A 115 -18.35 -1.43 7.13
C ALA A 115 -17.75 -2.85 7.09
N LYS A 116 -17.62 -3.45 5.90
CA LYS A 116 -16.98 -4.76 5.71
C LYS A 116 -15.52 -4.79 6.18
N LEU A 117 -14.75 -3.73 5.91
CA LEU A 117 -13.36 -3.62 6.35
C LEU A 117 -13.28 -3.66 7.88
N ILE A 118 -14.09 -2.83 8.54
CA ILE A 118 -14.10 -2.72 10.01
C ILE A 118 -14.53 -4.06 10.62
N GLU A 119 -15.61 -4.66 10.12
CA GLU A 119 -16.11 -5.96 10.57
C GLU A 119 -15.06 -7.06 10.38
N PHE A 120 -14.44 -7.15 9.21
CA PHE A 120 -13.40 -8.12 8.93
C PHE A 120 -12.20 -7.95 9.88
N ALA A 121 -11.68 -6.72 10.03
CA ALA A 121 -10.56 -6.46 10.92
C ALA A 121 -10.87 -6.78 12.38
N GLN A 122 -12.09 -6.48 12.84
CA GLN A 122 -12.56 -6.82 14.19
C GLN A 122 -12.61 -8.34 14.39
N ASN A 123 -13.23 -9.07 13.47
CA ASN A 123 -13.35 -10.52 13.54
C ASN A 123 -11.97 -11.20 13.60
N VAL A 124 -11.01 -10.74 12.79
CA VAL A 124 -9.65 -11.31 12.77
C VAL A 124 -8.88 -10.98 14.05
N ALA A 125 -9.01 -9.76 14.57
CA ALA A 125 -8.38 -9.36 15.82
C ALA A 125 -8.95 -10.12 17.03
N GLU A 126 -10.28 -10.26 17.11
CA GLU A 126 -10.98 -10.99 18.18
C GLU A 126 -10.68 -12.49 18.15
N ALA A 127 -10.49 -13.07 16.96
CA ALA A 127 -10.07 -14.47 16.81
C ALA A 127 -8.62 -14.72 17.28
N GLY A 128 -7.83 -13.66 17.52
CA GLY A 128 -6.43 -13.79 17.95
C GLY A 128 -5.56 -14.45 16.90
N VAL A 129 -5.82 -14.16 15.61
CA VAL A 129 -5.08 -14.74 14.49
C VAL A 129 -3.58 -14.45 14.63
N PRO A 130 -2.72 -15.48 14.67
CA PRO A 130 -1.31 -15.30 14.96
C PRO A 130 -0.55 -14.66 13.80
N PHE A 131 0.54 -13.97 14.14
CA PHE A 131 1.47 -13.45 13.16
C PHE A 131 2.18 -14.57 12.40
N HIS A 132 2.27 -14.45 11.07
CA HIS A 132 2.86 -15.45 10.19
C HIS A 132 4.41 -15.44 10.18
N ARG A 133 5.02 -15.85 11.29
CA ARG A 133 6.50 -15.80 11.48
C ARG A 133 7.30 -16.66 10.50
N ARG A 134 6.78 -17.83 10.13
CA ARG A 134 7.52 -18.79 9.28
C ARG A 134 7.67 -18.27 7.86
N GLY A 135 6.63 -17.68 7.28
CA GLY A 135 6.69 -17.10 5.94
C GLY A 135 7.68 -15.95 5.84
N LEU A 136 7.94 -15.20 6.92
CA LEU A 136 8.96 -14.15 6.90
C LEU A 136 10.38 -14.67 6.63
N VAL A 137 10.69 -15.90 7.06
CA VAL A 137 12.02 -16.50 6.88
C VAL A 137 12.31 -16.81 5.42
N CYS A 138 11.31 -17.32 4.70
CA CYS A 138 11.41 -17.74 3.30
C CYS A 138 10.78 -16.72 2.34
N PHE A 139 10.41 -15.52 2.83
CA PHE A 139 9.61 -14.55 2.08
C PHE A 139 10.25 -14.19 0.74
N SER A 140 11.56 -13.88 0.73
CA SER A 140 12.29 -13.52 -0.49
C SER A 140 12.11 -14.55 -1.60
N GLU A 141 12.36 -15.82 -1.29
CA GLU A 141 12.33 -16.91 -2.26
C GLU A 141 10.90 -17.19 -2.74
N VAL A 142 9.93 -17.22 -1.81
CA VAL A 142 8.52 -17.47 -2.12
C VAL A 142 7.95 -16.34 -2.97
N SER A 143 8.20 -15.09 -2.58
CA SER A 143 7.75 -13.91 -3.30
C SER A 143 8.38 -13.83 -4.68
N GLN A 144 9.70 -13.97 -4.81
CA GLN A 144 10.37 -13.95 -6.10
C GLN A 144 9.85 -15.08 -7.00
N SER A 145 9.71 -16.29 -6.48
CA SER A 145 9.22 -17.42 -7.28
C SER A 145 7.77 -17.22 -7.73
N PHE A 146 6.94 -16.56 -6.93
CA PHE A 146 5.58 -16.20 -7.32
C PHE A 146 5.60 -15.21 -8.49
N PHE A 147 6.30 -14.07 -8.37
CA PHE A 147 6.32 -13.05 -9.42
C PHE A 147 7.01 -13.53 -10.71
N ASP A 148 8.05 -14.38 -10.61
CA ASP A 148 8.69 -15.00 -11.79
C ASP A 148 7.76 -15.94 -12.56
N LYS A 149 6.75 -16.52 -11.89
CA LYS A 149 5.86 -17.56 -12.44
C LYS A 149 4.39 -17.17 -12.39
N GLN A 150 4.08 -15.89 -12.19
CA GLN A 150 2.74 -15.43 -11.83
C GLN A 150 1.69 -15.91 -12.83
N LEU A 151 1.95 -15.75 -14.14
CA LEU A 151 1.04 -16.20 -15.20
C LEU A 151 0.76 -17.71 -15.16
N ALA A 152 1.79 -18.52 -14.88
CA ALA A 152 1.64 -19.97 -14.78
C ALA A 152 0.84 -20.36 -13.52
N ILE A 153 1.07 -19.67 -12.40
CA ILE A 153 0.34 -19.88 -11.14
C ILE A 153 -1.13 -19.50 -11.30
N VAL A 154 -1.41 -18.30 -11.83
CA VAL A 154 -2.77 -17.81 -12.09
C VAL A 154 -3.51 -18.76 -13.04
N SER A 155 -2.86 -19.21 -14.12
CA SER A 155 -3.43 -20.17 -15.07
C SER A 155 -3.76 -21.51 -14.39
N ALA A 156 -2.85 -22.03 -13.55
CA ALA A 156 -3.03 -23.33 -12.90
C ALA A 156 -4.09 -23.33 -11.79
N LYS A 157 -4.30 -22.18 -11.13
CA LYS A 157 -5.20 -22.03 -9.98
C LYS A 157 -6.43 -21.16 -10.28
N TYR A 158 -6.72 -20.94 -11.55
CA TYR A 158 -7.85 -20.13 -11.96
C TYR A 158 -9.16 -20.69 -11.37
N GLY A 159 -9.93 -19.84 -10.70
CA GLY A 159 -11.17 -20.23 -10.01
C GLY A 159 -10.97 -20.77 -8.58
N GLU A 160 -9.75 -20.87 -8.08
CA GLU A 160 -9.48 -21.06 -6.65
C GLU A 160 -9.52 -19.72 -5.93
N PHE A 161 -10.35 -19.60 -4.90
CA PHE A 161 -10.45 -18.42 -4.04
C PHE A 161 -10.82 -18.81 -2.62
N LYS A 162 -10.50 -17.91 -1.68
CA LYS A 162 -10.81 -18.02 -0.26
C LYS A 162 -12.09 -17.25 0.03
N THR A 163 -12.98 -17.83 0.83
CA THR A 163 -14.12 -17.09 1.40
C THR A 163 -13.63 -16.12 2.48
N VAL A 164 -14.48 -15.15 2.85
CA VAL A 164 -14.16 -14.20 3.94
C VAL A 164 -13.85 -14.92 5.25
N GLU A 165 -14.53 -16.03 5.56
CA GLU A 165 -14.27 -16.83 6.75
C GLU A 165 -12.91 -17.54 6.67
N GLN A 166 -12.53 -18.02 5.50
CA GLN A 166 -11.21 -18.63 5.29
C GLN A 166 -10.09 -17.60 5.38
N LEU A 167 -10.32 -16.38 4.89
CA LEU A 167 -9.43 -15.25 5.12
C LEU A 167 -9.36 -14.93 6.61
N ALA A 168 -10.50 -14.88 7.31
CA ALA A 168 -10.52 -14.53 8.72
C ALA A 168 -9.81 -15.54 9.63
N ALA A 169 -9.73 -16.81 9.21
CA ALA A 169 -9.02 -17.88 9.91
C ALA A 169 -7.53 -18.02 9.51
N GLY A 170 -7.01 -17.09 8.70
CA GLY A 170 -5.65 -17.13 8.17
C GLY A 170 -4.56 -16.91 9.21
N SER A 171 -3.36 -16.60 8.73
CA SER A 171 -2.28 -16.03 9.55
C SER A 171 -1.50 -15.07 8.68
N TYR A 172 -1.19 -13.90 9.21
CA TYR A 172 -0.74 -12.79 8.38
C TYR A 172 0.56 -12.19 8.91
N PHE A 173 1.41 -11.74 7.99
CA PHE A 173 2.31 -10.62 8.28
C PHE A 173 1.59 -9.31 7.87
N CYS A 174 2.19 -8.17 8.21
CA CYS A 174 1.57 -6.85 8.09
C CYS A 174 0.97 -6.54 6.71
N SER A 175 1.76 -6.57 5.64
CA SER A 175 1.28 -6.32 4.28
C SER A 175 0.30 -7.36 3.76
N GLY A 176 0.44 -8.62 4.19
CA GLY A 176 -0.46 -9.70 3.79
C GLY A 176 -1.85 -9.53 4.40
N PHE A 177 -1.91 -9.00 5.62
CA PHE A 177 -3.18 -8.61 6.22
C PHE A 177 -3.86 -7.48 5.46
N VAL A 178 -3.11 -6.47 4.99
CA VAL A 178 -3.65 -5.42 4.11
C VAL A 178 -4.21 -6.03 2.82
N THR A 179 -3.49 -6.96 2.20
CA THR A 179 -3.98 -7.69 1.02
C THR A 179 -5.28 -8.44 1.30
N ALA A 180 -5.36 -9.19 2.40
CA ALA A 180 -6.57 -9.89 2.80
C ALA A 180 -7.75 -8.94 3.09
N CYS A 181 -7.49 -7.73 3.60
CA CYS A 181 -8.54 -6.72 3.76
C CYS A 181 -9.11 -6.29 2.39
N TYR A 182 -8.27 -6.09 1.39
CA TYR A 182 -8.70 -5.74 0.02
C TYR A 182 -9.50 -6.87 -0.64
N GLU A 183 -9.15 -8.13 -0.36
CA GLU A 183 -9.92 -9.31 -0.78
C GLU A 183 -11.28 -9.37 -0.07
N ALA A 184 -11.30 -9.21 1.26
CA ALA A 184 -12.52 -9.31 2.08
C ALA A 184 -13.58 -8.27 1.73
N VAL A 185 -13.17 -7.08 1.29
CA VAL A 185 -14.10 -6.01 0.86
C VAL A 185 -14.46 -6.05 -0.63
N GLY A 186 -13.89 -7.00 -1.39
CA GLY A 186 -14.12 -7.14 -2.82
C GLY A 186 -13.57 -5.97 -3.66
N ILE A 187 -12.43 -5.40 -3.25
CA ILE A 187 -11.60 -4.58 -4.15
C ILE A 187 -10.75 -5.51 -5.00
N ILE A 188 -10.13 -6.51 -4.36
CA ILE A 188 -9.61 -7.69 -5.04
C ILE A 188 -10.76 -8.70 -5.08
N ASP A 189 -11.38 -8.82 -6.25
CA ASP A 189 -12.45 -9.79 -6.50
C ASP A 189 -11.98 -11.24 -6.32
N GLU A 190 -12.91 -12.15 -6.03
CA GLU A 190 -12.65 -13.60 -5.87
C GLU A 190 -11.81 -14.18 -7.02
N THR A 191 -12.11 -13.79 -8.26
CA THR A 191 -11.39 -14.26 -9.46
C THR A 191 -9.96 -13.71 -9.56
N ALA A 192 -9.65 -12.63 -8.85
CA ALA A 192 -8.34 -12.01 -8.81
C ALA A 192 -7.48 -12.47 -7.62
N GLN A 193 -8.04 -13.05 -6.56
CA GLN A 193 -7.29 -13.43 -5.34
C GLN A 193 -6.04 -14.27 -5.62
N VAL A 194 -6.10 -15.17 -6.60
CA VAL A 194 -4.96 -16.00 -7.02
C VAL A 194 -3.74 -15.19 -7.49
N ALA A 195 -3.97 -13.97 -7.98
CA ALA A 195 -2.92 -13.03 -8.39
C ALA A 195 -2.39 -12.19 -7.23
N TYR A 196 -3.09 -12.16 -6.09
CA TYR A 196 -2.78 -11.36 -4.90
C TYR A 196 -2.63 -12.21 -3.61
N PRO A 197 -1.89 -13.34 -3.61
CA PRO A 197 -1.80 -14.15 -2.41
C PRO A 197 -1.15 -13.36 -1.27
N ALA A 198 -1.88 -13.19 -0.17
CA ALA A 198 -1.43 -12.43 1.00
C ALA A 198 -0.02 -12.82 1.49
N GLU A 199 0.43 -14.04 1.24
CA GLU A 199 1.72 -14.56 1.71
C GLU A 199 2.94 -14.06 0.91
N VAL A 200 2.75 -13.34 -0.21
CA VAL A 200 3.85 -12.90 -1.10
C VAL A 200 4.00 -11.37 -1.20
N TYR A 201 3.07 -10.60 -0.64
CA TYR A 201 3.13 -9.14 -0.72
C TYR A 201 3.98 -8.57 0.43
N SER A 202 4.85 -7.61 0.15
CA SER A 202 5.62 -6.88 1.17
C SER A 202 5.15 -5.42 1.18
N PRO A 203 5.54 -4.60 2.17
CA PRO A 203 5.30 -3.16 2.09
C PRO A 203 5.79 -2.54 0.77
N LYS A 204 6.87 -3.08 0.17
CA LYS A 204 7.34 -2.70 -1.17
C LYS A 204 6.28 -2.92 -2.24
N HIS A 205 5.77 -4.15 -2.33
CA HIS A 205 4.77 -4.50 -3.32
C HIS A 205 3.50 -3.64 -3.19
N LEU A 206 3.15 -3.21 -1.97
CA LEU A 206 1.98 -2.35 -1.76
C LEU A 206 2.13 -0.94 -2.37
N TYR A 207 3.32 -0.34 -2.38
CA TYR A 207 3.48 0.96 -3.06
C TYR A 207 3.80 0.87 -4.55
N GLU A 208 4.29 -0.29 -5.02
CA GLU A 208 4.59 -0.53 -6.44
C GLU A 208 3.35 -0.96 -7.24
N ASP A 209 2.38 -1.60 -6.59
CA ASP A 209 1.16 -2.09 -7.22
C ASP A 209 0.01 -1.08 -7.04
N PRO A 210 -0.48 -0.47 -8.14
CA PRO A 210 -1.52 0.56 -8.07
C PRO A 210 -2.86 0.03 -7.56
N THR A 211 -3.05 -1.29 -7.41
CA THR A 211 -4.23 -1.86 -6.76
C THR A 211 -4.38 -1.35 -5.33
N PHE A 212 -3.27 -1.23 -4.59
CA PHE A 212 -3.27 -0.77 -3.21
C PHE A 212 -3.28 0.75 -3.09
N GLY A 213 -3.10 1.46 -4.19
CA GLY A 213 -3.34 2.89 -4.30
C GLY A 213 -2.14 3.68 -4.80
N TRP A 214 -2.32 4.99 -4.81
CA TRP A 214 -1.31 5.97 -5.20
C TRP A 214 -0.84 6.75 -3.98
N LEU A 215 0.38 7.29 -4.03
CA LEU A 215 0.93 8.04 -2.91
C LEU A 215 0.11 9.31 -2.67
N LEU A 216 -0.59 9.36 -1.54
CA LEU A 216 -1.33 10.53 -1.09
C LEU A 216 -0.39 11.56 -0.45
N GLY A 217 0.57 11.10 0.35
CA GLY A 217 1.46 11.95 1.12
C GLY A 217 2.08 11.19 2.29
N TYR A 218 2.53 11.92 3.31
CA TYR A 218 3.23 11.34 4.45
C TYR A 218 2.69 11.83 5.79
N LEU A 219 2.59 10.93 6.76
CA LEU A 219 2.46 11.28 8.18
C LEU A 219 3.85 11.36 8.78
N VAL A 220 4.25 12.56 9.22
CA VAL A 220 5.60 12.82 9.71
C VAL A 220 5.55 13.31 11.17
N PRO A 221 6.09 12.55 12.14
CA PRO A 221 6.22 13.00 13.51
C PRO A 221 7.02 14.30 13.64
N PRO A 222 6.78 15.11 14.69
CA PRO A 222 7.52 16.35 14.90
C PRO A 222 9.03 16.15 14.93
N GLY A 223 9.75 16.90 14.09
CA GLY A 223 11.21 16.86 14.00
C GLY A 223 11.79 15.77 13.08
N ALA A 224 10.94 14.93 12.47
CA ALA A 224 11.36 14.01 11.42
C ALA A 224 11.30 14.67 10.03
N SER A 225 11.97 14.06 9.05
CA SER A 225 11.93 14.47 7.65
C SER A 225 11.91 13.26 6.73
N ILE A 226 11.38 13.46 5.52
CA ILE A 226 11.36 12.45 4.46
C ILE A 226 12.68 12.57 3.67
N PRO A 227 13.47 11.49 3.54
CA PRO A 227 14.65 11.48 2.70
C PRO A 227 14.32 11.75 1.24
N SER A 228 15.19 12.48 0.54
CA SER A 228 15.01 12.82 -0.88
C SER A 228 15.08 11.62 -1.83
N ASP A 229 15.59 10.49 -1.33
CA ASP A 229 15.72 9.22 -2.03
C ASP A 229 14.64 8.20 -1.60
N ASP A 230 13.57 8.64 -0.94
CA ASP A 230 12.49 7.73 -0.58
C ASP A 230 11.84 7.11 -1.85
N PRO A 231 11.71 5.76 -1.93
CA PRO A 231 11.26 5.10 -3.15
C PRO A 231 9.81 5.41 -3.53
N THR A 232 8.98 5.87 -2.59
CA THR A 232 7.60 6.29 -2.92
C THR A 232 7.57 7.60 -3.70
N LEU A 233 8.65 8.40 -3.70
CA LEU A 233 8.70 9.64 -4.47
C LEU A 233 8.62 9.42 -5.99
N THR A 234 8.95 8.21 -6.45
CA THR A 234 8.92 7.82 -7.87
C THR A 234 7.66 7.07 -8.28
N VAL A 235 6.73 6.81 -7.34
CA VAL A 235 5.48 6.12 -7.66
C VAL A 235 4.41 7.09 -8.16
N THR A 236 3.29 6.54 -8.66
CA THR A 236 2.14 7.36 -9.04
C THR A 236 1.58 8.08 -7.81
N ARG A 237 1.29 9.36 -7.96
CA ARG A 237 0.78 10.22 -6.90
C ARG A 237 -0.73 10.36 -7.00
N TRP A 238 -1.37 10.48 -5.86
CA TRP A 238 -2.76 10.88 -5.79
C TRP A 238 -2.89 12.34 -6.24
N VAL A 239 -3.83 12.58 -7.13
CA VAL A 239 -4.21 13.92 -7.57
C VAL A 239 -5.72 14.01 -7.46
N ASP A 240 -6.21 14.90 -6.61
CA ASP A 240 -7.63 15.21 -6.57
C ASP A 240 -8.02 15.87 -7.90
N ILE A 241 -8.94 15.23 -8.64
CA ILE A 241 -9.36 15.72 -9.97
C ILE A 241 -10.00 17.11 -9.85
N ASP A 242 -10.65 17.40 -8.71
CA ASP A 242 -11.25 18.70 -8.42
C ASP A 242 -10.22 19.81 -8.10
N ALA A 243 -8.94 19.45 -7.94
CA ALA A 243 -7.85 20.39 -7.68
C ALA A 243 -7.08 20.79 -8.96
N LEU A 244 -7.46 20.27 -10.12
CA LEU A 244 -6.88 20.69 -11.39
C LEU A 244 -7.48 22.04 -11.82
N PRO A 245 -6.66 23.05 -12.16
CA PRO A 245 -7.18 24.26 -12.76
C PRO A 245 -7.84 23.93 -14.12
N ASP A 246 -9.03 24.51 -14.36
CA ASP A 246 -9.76 24.44 -15.63
C ASP A 246 -8.90 24.81 -16.85
#